data_AF-A0A073JUD5-F1
#
_entry.id   AF-A0A073JUD5-F1
#
_cell.length_a   1.000
_cell.length_b   1.000
_cell.length_c   1.000
_cell.angle_alpha   90.00
_cell.angle_beta   90.00
_cell.angle_gamma   90.00
#
_symmetry.space_group_name_H-M   'P 1'
#
loop_
_entity.id
_entity.type
_entity.pdbx_description
1 polymer ?
#
loop_
_entity_poly.entity_id
_entity_poly.type
_entity_poly.pdbx_seq_one_letter_code
_entity_poly.pdbx_strand_id
1 'polypeptide(L)'
;MKKFSLTLITMIACLLVFGSFTTNQAETLKTDREIREERIATVLEDAWEKYDLSSFQIGVTDPTIWVEIEEIEHKKELITYLEKNISKSDLNHYKIDVFEKDTITESN
;
A
#
# COMPACT_ATOMS: atom_id res chain seq x y z
N MET A 1 15.10 -43.55 -30.36
CA MET A 1 15.41 -42.37 -29.53
C MET A 1 14.17 -41.45 -29.42
N LYS A 2 13.13 -41.84 -28.67
CA LYS A 2 11.90 -41.02 -28.49
C LYS A 2 11.34 -41.02 -27.06
N LYS A 3 11.87 -41.85 -26.16
CA LYS A 3 11.35 -42.07 -24.81
C LYS A 3 12.04 -41.21 -23.74
N PHE A 4 13.32 -40.87 -23.96
CA PHE A 4 14.12 -40.05 -23.04
C PHE A 4 13.69 -38.57 -22.99
N SER A 5 13.11 -38.06 -24.08
CA SER A 5 12.66 -36.65 -24.13
C SER A 5 11.40 -36.44 -23.27
N LEU A 6 10.44 -37.37 -23.29
CA LEU A 6 9.18 -37.23 -22.57
C LEU A 6 9.36 -37.31 -21.03
N THR A 7 10.28 -38.16 -20.57
CA THR A 7 10.59 -38.32 -19.14
C THR A 7 11.30 -37.10 -18.55
N LEU A 8 12.15 -36.43 -19.35
CA LEU A 8 12.85 -35.21 -18.91
C LEU A 8 11.87 -34.03 -18.77
N ILE A 9 10.93 -33.91 -19.72
CA ILE A 9 9.90 -32.85 -19.71
C ILE A 9 8.95 -33.01 -18.50
N THR A 10 8.54 -34.23 -18.17
CA THR A 10 7.67 -34.49 -17.01
C THR A 10 8.38 -34.25 -15.68
N MET A 11 9.67 -34.57 -15.56
CA MET A 11 10.44 -34.30 -14.35
C MET A 11 10.65 -32.79 -14.10
N ILE A 12 10.89 -32.01 -15.16
CA ILE A 12 10.98 -30.54 -15.07
C ILE A 12 9.64 -29.93 -14.68
N ALA A 13 8.52 -30.42 -15.25
CA ALA A 13 7.18 -29.97 -14.87
C ALA A 13 6.90 -30.25 -13.38
N CYS A 14 7.28 -31.42 -12.86
CA CYS A 14 7.17 -31.71 -11.43
C CYS A 14 8.00 -30.74 -10.58
N LEU A 15 9.26 -30.46 -10.95
CA LEU A 15 10.11 -29.53 -10.21
C LEU A 15 9.55 -28.10 -10.15
N LEU A 16 8.91 -27.62 -11.23
CA LEU A 16 8.26 -26.30 -11.24
C LEU A 16 7.05 -26.24 -10.32
N VAL A 17 6.26 -27.32 -10.27
CA VAL A 17 5.12 -27.45 -9.36
C VAL A 17 5.61 -27.52 -7.91
N PHE A 18 6.61 -28.36 -7.61
CA PHE A 18 7.22 -28.47 -6.27
C PHE A 18 7.94 -27.19 -5.81
N GLY A 19 8.60 -26.46 -6.72
CA GLY A 19 9.22 -25.15 -6.43
C GLY A 19 8.19 -24.07 -6.08
N SER A 20 7.00 -24.13 -6.69
CA SER A 20 5.88 -23.24 -6.37
C SER A 20 5.26 -23.56 -5.01
N PHE A 21 5.19 -24.84 -4.63
CA PHE A 21 4.68 -25.28 -3.33
C PHE A 21 5.61 -24.93 -2.15
N THR A 22 6.92 -24.76 -2.39
CA THR A 22 7.91 -24.57 -1.32
C THR A 22 8.27 -23.11 -1.03
N THR A 23 7.75 -22.15 -1.81
CA THR A 23 8.16 -20.74 -1.70
C THR A 23 7.20 -19.81 -0.98
N ASN A 24 5.95 -20.18 -0.68
CA ASN A 24 5.02 -19.21 -0.10
C ASN A 24 4.09 -19.86 0.92
N GLN A 25 4.52 -19.85 2.18
CA GLN A 25 3.75 -19.40 3.33
C GLN A 25 4.57 -19.69 4.59
N ALA A 26 5.60 -18.86 4.81
CA ALA A 26 5.82 -18.44 6.18
C ALA A 26 4.69 -17.44 6.46
N GLU A 27 3.65 -17.85 7.18
CA GLU A 27 2.70 -16.91 7.76
C GLU A 27 3.49 -16.04 8.74
N THR A 28 4.03 -14.92 8.26
CA THR A 28 4.61 -13.91 9.14
C THR A 28 3.44 -13.28 9.87
N LEU A 29 3.34 -13.54 11.18
CA LEU A 29 2.42 -12.85 12.06
C LEU A 29 2.62 -11.35 11.90
N LYS A 30 1.64 -10.66 11.29
CA LYS A 30 1.64 -9.21 11.20
C LYS A 30 1.55 -8.65 12.61
N THR A 31 2.42 -7.70 12.90
CA THR A 31 2.36 -6.91 14.13
C THR A 31 1.08 -6.08 14.14
N ASP A 32 0.60 -5.70 15.33
CA ASP A 32 -0.56 -4.81 15.44
C ASP A 32 -0.36 -3.48 14.67
N ARG A 33 0.90 -3.05 14.55
CA ARG A 33 1.30 -1.88 13.77
C ARG A 33 1.01 -2.09 12.28
N GLU A 34 1.49 -3.19 11.70
CA GLU A 34 1.28 -3.49 10.28
C GLU A 34 -0.20 -3.64 9.95
N ILE A 35 -0.99 -4.25 10.85
CA ILE A 35 -2.44 -4.36 10.67
C ILE A 35 -3.11 -2.97 10.70
N ARG A 36 -2.63 -2.03 11.55
CA ARG A 36 -3.12 -0.65 11.55
C ARG A 36 -2.77 0.07 10.25
N GLU A 37 -1.51 -0.01 9.83
CA GLU A 37 -1.00 0.64 8.63
C GLU A 37 -1.74 0.14 7.38
N GLU A 38 -2.02 -1.16 7.27
CA GLU A 38 -2.81 -1.72 6.17
C GLU A 38 -4.24 -1.17 6.11
N ARG A 39 -4.93 -1.07 7.26
CA ARG A 39 -6.29 -0.49 7.28
C ARG A 39 -6.30 0.96 6.85
N ILE A 40 -5.31 1.75 7.31
CA ILE A 40 -5.18 3.16 6.92
C ILE A 40 -4.85 3.25 5.42
N ALA A 41 -3.92 2.42 4.93
CA ALA A 41 -3.54 2.37 3.52
C ALA A 41 -4.74 2.06 2.62
N THR A 42 -5.59 1.09 2.98
CA THR A 42 -6.81 0.80 2.22
C THR A 42 -7.73 2.03 2.09
N VAL A 43 -7.89 2.82 3.16
CA VAL A 43 -8.70 4.05 3.10
C VAL A 43 -8.07 5.11 2.20
N LEU A 44 -6.73 5.20 2.18
CA LEU A 44 -6.00 6.13 1.31
C LEU A 44 -6.04 5.68 -0.16
N GLU A 45 -5.96 4.38 -0.43
CA GLU A 45 -6.12 3.79 -1.76
C GLU A 45 -7.53 4.05 -2.32
N ASP A 46 -8.57 3.91 -1.50
CA ASP A 46 -9.95 4.24 -1.88
C ASP A 46 -10.15 5.74 -2.16
N ALA A 47 -9.34 6.60 -1.53
CA ALA A 47 -9.34 8.04 -1.72
C ALA A 47 -8.54 8.50 -2.93
N TRP A 48 -7.61 7.68 -3.44
CA TRP A 48 -6.54 8.10 -4.34
C TRP A 48 -7.04 8.85 -5.57
N GLU A 49 -7.83 8.19 -6.41
CA GLU A 49 -8.39 8.77 -7.65
C GLU A 49 -9.48 9.81 -7.39
N LYS A 50 -10.14 9.75 -6.23
CA LYS A 50 -11.29 10.61 -5.94
C LYS A 50 -10.88 12.02 -5.53
N TYR A 51 -9.74 12.15 -4.88
CA TYR A 51 -9.25 13.40 -4.32
C TYR A 51 -7.86 13.77 -4.84
N ASP A 52 -7.47 13.20 -5.99
CA ASP A 52 -6.23 13.51 -6.71
C ASP A 52 -4.98 13.45 -5.82
N LEU A 53 -4.84 12.35 -5.06
CA LEU A 53 -3.64 12.12 -4.26
C LEU A 53 -2.45 11.90 -5.21
N SER A 54 -1.36 12.63 -4.94
CA SER A 54 -0.08 12.43 -5.62
C SER A 54 0.76 11.38 -4.89
N SER A 55 0.75 11.41 -3.56
CA SER A 55 1.48 10.48 -2.71
C SER A 55 0.90 10.41 -1.30
N PHE A 56 1.24 9.35 -0.55
CA PHE A 56 1.01 9.29 0.89
C PHE A 56 2.10 8.52 1.61
N GLN A 57 2.27 8.79 2.90
CA GLN A 57 3.17 8.07 3.79
C GLN A 57 2.56 7.92 5.19
N ILE A 58 2.72 6.75 5.79
CA ILE A 58 2.32 6.49 7.18
C ILE A 58 3.59 6.39 8.02
N GLY A 59 3.76 7.30 8.97
CA GLY A 59 4.97 7.40 9.77
C GLY A 59 5.07 6.34 10.86
N VAL A 60 6.25 5.72 10.98
CA VAL A 60 6.51 4.69 12.00
C VAL A 60 6.97 5.31 13.31
N THR A 61 7.91 6.26 13.25
CA THR A 61 8.49 6.91 14.44
C THR A 61 7.71 8.17 14.85
N ASP A 62 7.29 8.96 13.87
CA ASP A 62 6.34 10.05 14.06
C ASP A 62 5.00 9.58 13.50
N PRO A 63 3.97 9.34 14.34
CA PRO A 63 2.71 8.77 13.90
C PRO A 63 1.87 9.84 13.22
N THR A 64 2.27 10.18 12.00
CA THR A 64 1.56 11.10 11.11
C THR A 64 1.28 10.39 9.78
N ILE A 65 0.09 10.61 9.24
CA ILE A 65 -0.31 10.22 7.89
C ILE A 65 -0.12 11.47 7.05
N TRP A 66 0.91 11.47 6.22
CA TRP A 66 1.18 12.52 5.25
C TRP A 66 0.49 12.18 3.95
N VAL A 67 -0.26 13.14 3.41
CA VAL A 67 -0.95 12.99 2.14
C VAL A 67 -0.64 14.21 1.28
N GLU A 68 -0.08 13.96 0.11
CA GLU A 68 0.18 14.96 -0.91
C GLU A 68 -0.94 14.91 -1.94
N ILE A 69 -1.49 16.07 -2.28
CA ILE A 69 -2.54 16.23 -3.31
C ILE A 69 -2.07 17.13 -4.44
N GLU A 70 -2.55 16.88 -5.66
CA GLU A 70 -2.27 17.72 -6.82
C GLU A 70 -3.08 19.03 -6.78
N GLU A 71 -4.35 18.99 -6.34
CA GLU A 71 -5.24 20.14 -6.31
C GLU A 71 -5.80 20.43 -4.90
N ILE A 72 -5.64 21.66 -4.41
CA ILE A 72 -6.07 22.04 -3.05
C ILE A 72 -7.59 22.11 -2.86
N GLU A 73 -8.38 22.18 -3.95
CA GLU A 73 -9.83 22.33 -3.91
C GLU A 73 -10.51 21.22 -3.11
N HIS A 74 -9.94 20.00 -3.14
CA HIS A 74 -10.47 18.83 -2.46
C HIS A 74 -9.93 18.61 -1.04
N LYS A 75 -8.99 19.43 -0.55
CA LYS A 75 -8.30 19.22 0.73
C LYS A 75 -9.25 19.03 1.91
N LYS A 76 -10.25 19.90 2.05
CA LYS A 76 -11.20 19.84 3.17
C LYS A 76 -12.10 18.61 3.11
N GLU A 77 -12.53 18.23 1.92
CA GLU A 77 -13.37 17.05 1.69
C GLU A 77 -12.59 15.77 1.94
N LEU A 78 -11.33 15.72 1.50
CA LEU A 78 -10.40 14.63 1.78
C LEU A 78 -10.20 14.45 3.29
N ILE A 79 -9.87 15.51 4.04
CA ILE A 79 -9.71 15.43 5.51
C ILE A 79 -10.98 14.87 6.16
N THR A 80 -12.15 15.39 5.77
CA THR A 80 -13.44 14.90 6.29
C THR A 80 -13.67 13.42 5.97
N TYR A 81 -13.29 12.98 4.77
CA TYR A 81 -13.37 11.59 4.36
C TYR A 81 -12.42 10.71 5.18
N LEU A 82 -11.17 11.12 5.38
CA LEU A 82 -10.19 10.36 6.16
C LEU A 82 -10.62 10.25 7.63
N GLU A 83 -11.07 11.34 8.25
CA GLU A 83 -11.58 11.33 9.63
C GLU A 83 -12.82 10.44 9.82
N LYS A 84 -13.63 10.30 8.78
CA LYS A 84 -14.83 9.46 8.80
C LYS A 84 -14.54 7.97 8.61
N ASN A 85 -13.57 7.63 7.76
CA ASN A 85 -13.32 6.25 7.33
C ASN A 85 -12.15 5.59 8.05
N ILE A 86 -11.18 6.36 8.56
CA ILE A 86 -10.14 5.84 9.45
C ILE A 86 -10.75 5.66 10.84
N SER A 87 -10.45 4.52 11.49
CA SER A 87 -11.03 4.22 12.79
C SER A 87 -10.59 5.24 13.85
N LYS A 88 -11.47 5.56 14.81
CA LYS A 88 -11.12 6.45 15.93
C LYS A 88 -9.90 5.97 16.73
N SER A 89 -9.72 4.66 16.84
CA SER A 89 -8.54 4.10 17.52
C SER A 89 -7.27 4.43 16.77
N ASP A 90 -7.30 4.36 15.44
CA ASP A 90 -6.15 4.67 14.59
C ASP A 90 -5.89 6.19 14.57
N LEU A 91 -6.94 7.02 14.54
CA LEU A 91 -6.83 8.50 14.64
C LEU A 91 -6.41 9.01 16.02
N ASN A 92 -6.56 8.22 17.07
CA ASN A 92 -5.98 8.54 18.38
C ASN A 92 -4.46 8.28 18.41
N HIS A 93 -3.97 7.42 17.51
CA HIS A 93 -2.56 7.11 17.38
C HIS A 93 -1.87 8.01 16.35
N TYR A 94 -2.53 8.24 15.21
CA TYR A 94 -2.02 8.99 14.08
C TYR A 94 -2.65 10.37 13.94
N LYS A 95 -1.82 11.36 13.59
CA LYS A 95 -2.29 12.66 13.05
C LYS A 95 -2.43 12.57 11.54
N ILE A 96 -3.27 13.42 10.95
CA ILE A 96 -3.37 13.58 9.49
C ILE A 96 -2.76 14.92 9.12
N ASP A 97 -1.86 14.92 8.14
CA ASP A 97 -1.32 16.12 7.52
C ASP A 97 -1.50 16.03 6.01
N VAL A 98 -2.14 17.05 5.43
CA VAL A 98 -2.46 17.10 3.99
C VAL A 98 -1.84 18.36 3.41
N PHE A 99 -0.99 18.22 2.41
CA PHE A 99 -0.31 19.33 1.75
C PHE A 99 -0.40 19.22 0.22
N GLU A 100 -0.30 20.36 -0.43
CA GLU A 100 -0.28 20.44 -1.89
C GLU A 100 1.13 20.13 -2.38
N LYS A 101 1.22 19.49 -3.54
CA LYS A 101 2.48 19.22 -4.21
C LYS A 101 3.21 20.53 -4.51
N ASP A 102 4.46 20.63 -4.07
CA ASP A 102 5.30 21.78 -4.38
C ASP A 102 5.55 21.84 -5.90
N THR A 103 4.95 22.82 -6.57
CA THR A 103 5.31 23.14 -7.96
C THR A 103 6.63 23.89 -7.96
N ILE A 104 7.75 23.17 -8.06
CA ILE A 104 9.05 23.80 -8.32
C ILE A 104 8.95 24.44 -9.70
N THR A 105 8.62 25.73 -9.73
CA THR A 105 8.70 26.54 -10.95
C THR A 105 10.17 26.87 -11.13
N GLU A 106 10.91 26.01 -11.85
CA GLU A 106 12.24 26.38 -12.34
C GLU A 106 12.08 27.62 -13.22
N SER A 107 12.46 28.77 -12.67
CA SER A 107 12.57 30.03 -13.40
C SER A 107 13.83 29.95 -14.26
N ASN A 108 13.66 29.57 -15.53
CA ASN A 108 14.66 29.76 -16.58
C ASN A 108 14.56 31.16 -17.20
#